data_AF-A0A925UGK7-F1
#
_entry.id   AF-A0A925UGK7-F1
#
_cell.length_a   1.000
_cell.length_b   1.000
_cell.length_c   1.000
_cell.angle_alpha   90.00
_cell.angle_beta   90.00
_cell.angle_gamma   90.00
#
_symmetry.space_group_name_H-M   'P 1'
#
loop_
_entity.id
_entity.type
_entity.pdbx_description
1 polymer ?
#
loop_
_entity_poly.entity_id
_entity_poly.type
_entity_poly.pdbx_seq_one_letter_code
_entity_poly.pdbx_strand_id
1 'polypeptide(L)'
;MSRPPAPRKSAAWADSVFSFFAHAAAVLTLALLAGIIGSLVIGAAPAIREYGLSFLWRSDWDPVKNSYGGLVMIYGTLMTSLIALIIAVPVSFGIALFLTELSPAWLKRPLGIAVELLAAVPS
;
A
#
# COMPACT_ATOMS: atom_id res chain seq x y z
N MET A 1 -3.87 44.07 25.30
CA MET A 1 -3.05 43.00 25.91
C MET A 1 -3.97 41.86 26.30
N SER A 2 -4.09 40.83 25.44
CA SER A 2 -4.84 39.61 25.73
C SER A 2 -3.98 38.65 26.54
N ARG A 3 -4.49 38.15 27.67
CA ARG A 3 -3.80 37.16 28.52
C ARG A 3 -3.59 35.86 27.73
N PRO A 4 -2.43 35.20 27.83
CA PRO A 4 -2.24 33.91 27.20
C PRO A 4 -3.19 32.86 27.80
N PRO A 5 -3.74 31.94 27.00
CA PRO A 5 -4.60 30.86 27.49
C PRO A 5 -3.81 29.97 28.45
N ALA A 6 -4.45 29.58 29.56
CA ALA A 6 -3.83 28.71 30.56
C ALA A 6 -3.52 27.33 29.94
N PRO A 7 -2.34 26.74 30.24
CA PRO A 7 -1.99 25.42 29.73
C PRO A 7 -2.99 24.38 30.24
N ARG A 8 -3.69 23.71 29.32
CA ARG A 8 -4.49 22.53 29.65
C ARG A 8 -3.54 21.48 30.22
N LYS A 9 -3.76 21.07 31.47
CA LYS A 9 -3.09 19.91 32.05
C LYS A 9 -3.53 18.68 31.24
N SER A 10 -2.73 18.30 30.24
CA SER A 10 -2.85 16.97 29.64
C SER A 10 -2.81 15.98 30.79
N ALA A 11 -3.83 15.12 30.87
CA ALA A 11 -3.85 14.13 31.92
C ALA A 11 -2.78 13.09 31.55
N ALA A 12 -1.65 13.06 32.28
CA ALA A 12 -0.49 12.23 31.95
C ALA A 12 -0.82 10.73 31.77
N TRP A 13 -1.92 10.25 32.37
CA TRP A 13 -2.43 8.91 32.18
C TRP A 13 -3.01 8.69 30.76
N ALA A 14 -3.67 9.70 30.19
CA ALA A 14 -4.24 9.64 28.84
C ALA A 14 -3.13 9.59 27.79
N ASP A 15 -2.07 10.38 27.97
CA ASP A 15 -0.88 10.33 27.10
C ASP A 15 -0.19 8.95 27.15
N SER A 16 -0.10 8.36 28.34
CA SER A 16 0.49 7.03 28.52
C SER A 16 -0.34 5.93 27.85
N VAL A 17 -1.67 5.97 28.02
CA VAL A 17 -2.60 5.03 27.38
C VAL A 17 -2.57 5.17 25.87
N PHE A 18 -2.61 6.41 25.35
CA PHE A 18 -2.51 6.68 23.92
C PHE A 18 -1.20 6.15 23.33
N SER A 19 -0.06 6.43 23.99
CA SER A 19 1.25 5.95 23.55
C SER A 19 1.32 4.43 23.51
N PHE A 20 0.76 3.74 24.50
CA PHE A 20 0.68 2.27 24.52
C PHE A 20 -0.12 1.73 23.33
N PHE A 21 -1.31 2.26 23.06
CA PHE A 21 -2.13 1.83 21.92
C PHE A 21 -1.44 2.14 20.58
N ALA A 22 -0.81 3.30 20.44
CA ALA A 22 -0.07 3.66 19.23
C ALA A 22 1.10 2.70 18.98
N HIS A 23 1.87 2.36 20.02
CA HIS A 23 2.94 1.36 19.92
C HIS A 23 2.40 -0.04 19.62
N ALA A 24 1.32 -0.44 20.28
CA ALA A 24 0.68 -1.74 20.03
C ALA A 24 0.18 -1.85 18.59
N ALA A 25 -0.43 -0.79 18.04
CA ALA A 25 -0.88 -0.73 16.64
C ALA A 25 0.31 -0.81 15.66
N ALA A 26 1.41 -0.12 15.95
CA ALA A 26 2.62 -0.20 15.13
C ALA A 26 3.22 -1.62 15.14
N VAL A 27 3.36 -2.23 16.33
CA VAL A 27 3.85 -3.60 16.48
C VAL A 27 2.93 -4.60 15.81
N LEU A 28 1.61 -4.44 15.95
CA LEU A 28 0.61 -5.29 15.29
C LEU A 28 0.73 -5.20 13.77
N THR A 29 0.85 -3.99 13.21
CA THR A 29 1.03 -3.79 11.77
C THR A 29 2.30 -4.47 11.26
N LEU A 30 3.41 -4.32 11.98
CA LEU A 30 4.66 -5.00 11.64
C LEU A 30 4.54 -6.53 11.74
N ALA A 31 3.87 -7.03 12.77
CA ALA A 31 3.63 -8.46 12.95
C ALA A 31 2.73 -9.03 11.84
N LEU A 32 1.70 -8.30 11.43
CA LEU A 32 0.85 -8.66 10.29
C LEU A 32 1.65 -8.70 9.00
N LEU A 33 2.49 -7.70 8.74
CA LEU A 33 3.36 -7.68 7.55
C LEU A 33 4.30 -8.91 7.54
N ALA A 34 4.94 -9.20 8.68
CA ALA A 34 5.78 -10.39 8.83
C ALA A 34 4.97 -11.69 8.63
N GLY A 35 3.74 -11.74 9.14
CA GLY A 35 2.82 -12.87 8.95
C GLY A 35 2.43 -13.08 7.49
N ILE A 36 2.13 -12.00 6.75
CA ILE A 36 1.84 -12.05 5.32
C ILE A 36 3.05 -12.57 4.54
N ILE A 37 4.24 -12.05 4.83
CA ILE A 37 5.49 -12.52 4.21
C ILE A 37 5.70 -14.02 4.50
N GLY A 38 5.55 -14.43 5.76
CA GLY A 38 5.66 -15.84 6.16
C GLY A 38 4.65 -16.73 5.43
N SER A 39 3.39 -16.31 5.36
CA SER A 39 2.33 -17.01 4.63
C SER A 39 2.66 -17.16 3.15
N LEU A 40 3.18 -16.10 2.52
CA LEU A 40 3.55 -16.12 1.11
C LEU A 40 4.71 -17.09 0.85
N VAL A 41 5.73 -17.09 1.71
CA VAL A 41 6.88 -18.00 1.60
C VAL A 41 6.44 -19.46 1.77
N ILE A 42 5.59 -19.75 2.76
CA ILE A 42 5.06 -21.10 2.98
C ILE A 42 4.20 -21.54 1.80
N GLY A 43 3.33 -20.67 1.28
CA GLY A 43 2.48 -20.96 0.13
C GLY A 43 3.25 -21.15 -1.18
N ALA A 44 4.37 -20.43 -1.37
CA ALA A 44 5.22 -20.54 -2.55
C ALA A 44 6.23 -21.70 -2.48
N ALA A 45 6.53 -22.21 -1.28
CA ALA A 45 7.56 -23.25 -1.09
C ALA A 45 7.32 -24.53 -1.90
N PRO A 46 6.10 -25.09 -2.04
CA PRO A 46 5.86 -26.27 -2.86
C PRO A 46 6.21 -26.06 -4.34
N ALA A 47 5.87 -24.89 -4.90
CA ALA A 47 6.21 -24.56 -6.29
C ALA A 47 7.72 -24.47 -6.51
N ILE A 48 8.45 -23.86 -5.57
CA ILE A 48 9.92 -23.76 -5.63
C ILE A 48 10.57 -25.15 -5.48
N ARG A 49 10.00 -26.04 -4.65
CA ARG A 49 10.50 -27.41 -4.50
C ARG A 49 10.31 -28.25 -5.75
N GLU A 50 9.17 -28.10 -6.44
CA GLU A 50 8.85 -28.86 -7.65
C GLU A 50 9.66 -28.38 -8.88
N TYR A 51 9.73 -27.07 -9.10
CA TYR A 51 10.32 -26.48 -10.31
C TYR A 51 11.75 -25.94 -10.10
N GLY A 52 12.24 -25.97 -8.85
CA GLY A 52 13.52 -25.40 -8.45
C GLY A 52 13.56 -23.87 -8.60
N LEU A 53 14.75 -23.29 -8.37
CA LEU A 53 14.99 -21.86 -8.60
C LEU A 53 14.86 -21.46 -10.09
N SER A 54 14.94 -22.44 -11.00
CA SER A 54 14.74 -22.22 -12.43
C SER A 54 13.34 -21.70 -12.77
N PHE A 55 12.35 -21.96 -11.90
CA PHE A 55 10.99 -21.41 -11.99
C PHE A 55 10.98 -19.90 -12.24
N LEU A 56 11.87 -19.15 -11.58
CA LEU A 56 11.90 -17.68 -11.67
C LEU A 56 12.36 -17.16 -13.04
N TRP A 57 13.13 -17.96 -13.81
CA TRP A 57 13.67 -17.59 -15.12
C TRP A 57 13.03 -18.34 -16.29
N ARG A 58 12.23 -19.38 -16.05
CA ARG A 58 11.50 -20.07 -17.12
C ARG A 58 10.26 -19.28 -17.53
N SER A 59 10.09 -19.15 -18.84
CA SER A 59 8.88 -18.60 -19.46
C SER A 59 7.86 -19.65 -19.87
N ASP A 60 8.17 -20.94 -19.66
CA ASP A 60 7.33 -22.04 -20.10
C ASP A 60 6.01 -22.06 -19.32
N TRP A 61 4.88 -22.09 -20.03
CA TRP A 61 3.57 -22.29 -19.42
C TRP A 61 2.81 -23.34 -20.22
N ASP A 62 3.02 -24.62 -19.85
CA ASP A 62 2.39 -25.77 -20.50
C ASP A 62 1.54 -26.53 -19.45
N PRO A 63 0.23 -26.24 -19.38
CA PRO A 63 -0.70 -26.93 -18.47
C PRO A 63 -0.87 -28.41 -18.79
N VAL A 64 -0.56 -28.85 -20.02
CA VAL A 64 -0.70 -30.26 -20.43
C VAL A 64 0.46 -31.08 -19.89
N LYS A 65 1.66 -30.49 -19.82
CA LYS A 65 2.88 -31.14 -19.30
C LYS A 65 3.17 -30.82 -17.83
N ASN A 66 2.27 -30.14 -17.12
CA ASN A 66 2.48 -29.63 -15.76
C ASN A 66 3.79 -28.83 -15.61
N SER A 67 4.18 -28.08 -16.65
CA SER A 67 5.41 -27.27 -16.65
C SER A 67 5.03 -25.81 -16.54
N TYR A 68 5.33 -25.20 -15.40
CA TYR A 68 5.03 -23.80 -15.13
C TYR A 68 6.30 -23.03 -14.81
N GLY A 69 6.44 -21.87 -15.42
CA GLY A 69 7.47 -20.87 -15.18
C GLY A 69 6.85 -19.60 -14.60
N GLY A 70 7.54 -19.01 -13.63
CA GLY A 70 7.12 -17.76 -12.98
C GLY A 70 7.47 -16.51 -13.77
N LEU A 71 8.38 -16.57 -14.75
CA LEU A 71 8.89 -15.38 -15.43
C LEU A 71 7.78 -14.61 -16.15
N VAL A 72 6.83 -15.30 -16.78
CA VAL A 72 5.71 -14.65 -17.49
C VAL A 72 4.85 -13.84 -16.53
N MET A 73 4.55 -14.37 -15.35
CA MET A 73 3.74 -13.67 -14.34
C MET A 73 4.49 -12.51 -13.69
N ILE A 74 5.78 -12.69 -13.41
CA ILE A 74 6.65 -11.61 -12.89
C ILE A 74 6.73 -10.48 -13.90
N TYR A 75 7.05 -10.80 -15.16
CA TYR A 75 7.17 -9.82 -16.23
C TYR A 75 5.85 -9.09 -16.48
N GLY A 76 4.74 -9.83 -16.56
CA GLY A 76 3.41 -9.25 -16.71
C GLY A 76 3.08 -8.24 -15.62
N THR A 77 3.32 -8.61 -14.36
CA THR A 77 3.07 -7.73 -13.20
C THR A 77 3.96 -6.48 -13.22
N LEU A 78 5.24 -6.63 -13.58
CA LEU A 78 6.17 -5.50 -13.66
C LEU A 78 5.79 -4.54 -14.79
N MET A 79 5.47 -5.06 -15.97
CA MET A 79 5.09 -4.23 -17.12
C MET A 79 3.76 -3.52 -16.90
N THR A 80 2.74 -4.22 -16.37
CA THR A 80 1.46 -3.59 -16.06
C THR A 80 1.60 -2.51 -14.99
N SER A 81 2.36 -2.77 -13.93
CA SER A 81 2.64 -1.78 -12.88
C SER A 81 3.43 -0.58 -13.41
N LEU A 82 4.40 -0.81 -14.30
CA LEU A 82 5.18 0.24 -14.93
C LEU A 82 4.32 1.14 -15.81
N ILE A 83 3.49 0.55 -16.67
CA ILE A 83 2.55 1.30 -17.52
C ILE A 83 1.56 2.08 -16.64
N ALA A 84 1.03 1.45 -15.60
CA ALA A 84 0.13 2.10 -14.65
C ALA A 84 0.79 3.32 -13.99
N LEU A 85 2.05 3.21 -13.54
CA LEU A 85 2.80 4.32 -12.97
C LEU A 85 3.05 5.45 -13.98
N ILE A 86 3.43 5.12 -15.21
CA ILE A 86 3.67 6.11 -16.28
C ILE A 86 2.42 6.94 -16.53
N ILE A 87 1.23 6.36 -16.44
CA ILE A 87 -0.04 7.07 -16.65
C ILE A 87 -0.50 7.77 -15.37
N ALA A 88 -0.45 7.08 -14.23
CA ALA A 88 -0.99 7.57 -12.96
C ALA A 88 -0.20 8.78 -12.42
N VAL A 89 1.12 8.80 -12.60
CA VAL A 89 1.97 9.87 -12.07
C VAL A 89 1.64 11.24 -12.70
N PRO A 90 1.67 11.42 -14.04
CA PRO A 90 1.29 12.68 -14.67
C PRO A 90 -0.15 13.12 -14.33
N VAL A 91 -1.09 12.17 -14.31
CA VAL A 91 -2.49 12.45 -13.96
C VAL A 91 -2.61 12.94 -12.52
N SER A 92 -1.91 12.30 -11.58
CA SER A 92 -1.86 12.70 -10.17
C SER A 92 -1.30 14.12 -10.01
N PHE A 93 -0.22 14.46 -10.72
CA PHE A 93 0.31 15.82 -10.75
C PHE A 93 -0.69 16.83 -11.31
N GLY A 94 -1.40 16.48 -12.39
CA GLY A 94 -2.44 17.33 -12.98
C GLY A 94 -3.58 17.63 -12.00
N ILE A 95 -4.06 16.61 -11.28
CA ILE A 95 -5.10 16.77 -10.25
C ILE A 95 -4.58 17.63 -9.08
N ALA A 96 -3.35 17.38 -8.63
CA ALA A 96 -2.74 18.15 -7.55
C ALA A 96 -2.66 19.64 -7.90
N LEU A 97 -2.11 19.98 -9.08
CA LEU A 97 -2.00 21.36 -9.55
C LEU A 97 -3.37 22.02 -9.73
N PHE A 98 -4.35 21.30 -10.28
CA PHE A 98 -5.71 21.82 -10.39
C PHE A 98 -6.30 22.14 -9.03
N LEU A 99 -6.15 21.26 -8.03
CA LEU A 99 -6.70 21.46 -6.69
C LEU A 99 -6.01 22.61 -5.93
N THR A 100 -4.71 22.82 -6.14
CA THR A 100 -3.97 23.90 -5.46
C THR A 100 -4.22 25.26 -6.10
N GLU A 101 -4.05 25.37 -7.43
CA GLU A 101 -3.98 26.66 -8.12
C GLU A 101 -5.30 27.10 -8.79
N LEU A 102 -6.10 26.14 -9.28
CA LEU A 102 -7.21 26.44 -10.22
C LEU A 102 -8.60 26.10 -9.65
N SER A 103 -8.67 25.29 -8.60
CA SER A 103 -9.92 24.69 -8.14
C SER A 103 -10.77 25.68 -7.31
N PRO A 104 -12.06 25.86 -7.67
CA PRO A 104 -12.98 26.68 -6.89
C PRO A 104 -13.26 26.04 -5.52
N ALA A 105 -13.48 26.87 -4.50
CA ALA A 105 -13.54 26.44 -3.09
C ALA A 105 -14.59 25.35 -2.79
N TRP A 106 -15.67 25.27 -3.57
CA TRP A 106 -16.73 24.26 -3.42
C TRP A 106 -16.32 22.87 -3.94
N LEU A 107 -15.33 22.79 -4.85
CA LEU A 107 -14.93 21.56 -5.52
C LEU A 107 -13.77 20.84 -4.80
N LYS A 108 -12.96 21.56 -4.01
CA LYS A 108 -11.83 20.98 -3.27
C LYS A 108 -12.23 19.87 -2.30
N ARG A 109 -13.32 20.06 -1.55
CA ARG A 109 -13.83 19.09 -0.56
C ARG A 109 -14.30 17.78 -1.17
N PRO A 110 -15.24 17.76 -2.14
CA PRO A 110 -15.73 16.49 -2.70
C PRO A 110 -14.64 15.72 -3.43
N LEU A 111 -13.73 16.40 -4.14
CA LEU A 111 -12.59 15.74 -4.81
C LEU A 111 -11.59 15.14 -3.82
N GLY A 112 -11.26 15.85 -2.74
CA GLY A 112 -10.41 15.31 -1.68
C GLY A 112 -11.00 14.06 -1.05
N ILE A 113 -12.30 14.09 -0.70
CA ILE A 113 -13.02 12.93 -0.17
C ILE A 113 -13.01 11.78 -1.19
N ALA A 114 -13.25 12.05 -2.47
CA ALA A 114 -13.24 11.00 -3.49
C ALA A 114 -11.86 10.32 -3.62
N VAL A 115 -10.77 11.07 -3.51
CA VAL A 115 -9.40 10.53 -3.52
C VAL A 115 -9.13 9.70 -2.26
N GLU A 116 -9.50 10.21 -1.08
CA GLU A 116 -9.36 9.49 0.19
C GLU A 116 -10.18 8.19 0.21
N LEU A 117 -11.41 8.23 -0.30
CA LEU A 117 -12.27 7.06 -0.42
C LEU A 117 -11.70 6.05 -1.41
N LEU A 118 -11.16 6.49 -2.54
CA LEU A 118 -10.50 5.62 -3.52
C LEU A 118 -9.30 4.89 -2.89
N ALA A 119 -8.53 5.58 -2.04
CA ALA A 119 -7.41 4.99 -1.31
C ALA A 119 -7.85 4.02 -0.19
N ALA A 120 -9.06 4.19 0.33
CA ALA A 120 -9.62 3.35 1.39
C ALA A 120 -10.36 2.10 0.88
N VAL A 121 -10.54 1.94 -0.45
CA VAL A 121 -11.19 0.75 -1.01
C VAL A 121 -10.36 -0.51 -0.69
N PRO A 122 -10.94 -1.54 -0.06
CA PRO A 122 -10.25 -2.80 0.14
C PRO A 122 -10.10 -3.52 -1.21
N SER A 123 -8.86 -3.76 -1.63
CA SER A 123 -8.49 -4.49 -2.86
C SER A 123 -8.13 -5.94 -2.59
#